data_AF-A0A1H0VUX8-F1
#
_entry.id   AF-A0A1H0VUX8-F1
#
_cell.length_a   1.000
_cell.length_b   1.000
_cell.length_c   1.000
_cell.angle_alpha   90.00
_cell.angle_beta   90.00
_cell.angle_gamma   90.00
#
_symmetry.space_group_name_H-M   'P 1'
#
loop_
_entity.id
_entity.type
_entity.pdbx_description
1 polymer ?
#
loop_
_entity_poly.entity_id
_entity_poly.type
_entity_poly.pdbx_seq_one_letter_code
_entity_poly.pdbx_strand_id
1 'polypeptide(L)'
;MLDLTVLASDTRAQAWLEQFSLGDRPLARKLLEAFTFVSRDDFIGHMRTMLIREAESIDGKVALYAERELGHRFGVPHRLFKETKRAIRRAYGAAGPAAVKPTKSYDPSVGSEGIVAQMISDLCREFPEKFLNHPGPDQIRRKRARAFWVVTDLIGSGDRARRYLEAAWLVRSVRSWWSGRLMRFAVMAYSATEAGERSVASHRCHPKIHIVLPCPTIDTMFSTKVAEEMKRLCTAYDPTEGEPGHAPWVWSGPSLGYGNGGALIVFAHGAPNNIPLMFYKASRDKKKNWTPLFPARVSAGISKDAFGINLTAEKINARLNNLGQHSLARSVAVLKSDIPTAQIFLVLGTLSRPPRLNDRVLASRTGLPTHELAKLLRTMTSYGWIDSQRRLTDQGAGQLAHARKQLHVTTLAMHVGKQEPEPYYPTSLRQPI
;
A
#
# COMPACT_ATOMS: atom_id res chain seq x y z
N MET A 1 -2.54 28.08 -8.85
CA MET A 1 -3.13 27.10 -9.78
C MET A 1 -2.69 25.75 -9.24
N LEU A 2 -3.60 24.92 -8.73
CA LEU A 2 -3.26 23.55 -8.30
C LEU A 2 -3.00 22.76 -9.58
N ASP A 3 -1.76 22.36 -9.83
CA ASP A 3 -1.46 21.45 -10.93
C ASP A 3 -2.32 20.20 -10.76
N LEU A 4 -3.15 19.94 -11.77
CA LEU A 4 -3.94 18.72 -11.85
C LEU A 4 -2.95 17.54 -11.78
N THR A 5 -3.21 16.61 -10.86
CA THR A 5 -2.45 15.35 -10.87
C THR A 5 -2.62 14.68 -12.24
N VAL A 6 -1.60 13.97 -12.71
CA VAL A 6 -1.63 13.23 -13.99
C VAL A 6 -2.90 12.38 -14.14
N LEU A 7 -3.37 11.82 -13.02
CA LEU A 7 -4.61 11.06 -12.92
C LEU A 7 -5.87 11.92 -13.06
N ALA A 8 -5.87 13.12 -12.48
CA ALA A 8 -6.96 14.06 -12.64
C ALA A 8 -7.03 14.66 -14.05
N SER A 9 -5.97 14.58 -14.88
CA SER A 9 -6.03 14.95 -16.30
C SER A 9 -6.36 13.78 -17.24
N ASP A 10 -6.42 12.55 -16.73
CA ASP A 10 -6.75 11.37 -17.53
C ASP A 10 -8.21 11.42 -18.02
N THR A 11 -8.43 11.13 -19.30
CA THR A 11 -9.74 11.25 -19.94
C THR A 11 -10.78 10.30 -19.33
N ARG A 12 -10.36 9.09 -18.94
CA ARG A 12 -11.25 8.12 -18.30
C ARG A 12 -11.57 8.54 -16.86
N ALA A 13 -10.58 9.09 -16.16
CA ALA A 13 -10.81 9.66 -14.84
C ALA A 13 -11.77 10.85 -14.88
N GLN A 14 -11.68 11.74 -15.87
CA GLN A 14 -12.63 12.84 -16.05
C GLN A 14 -14.04 12.33 -16.36
N ALA A 15 -14.20 11.40 -17.30
CA ALA A 15 -15.50 10.78 -17.58
C ALA A 15 -16.09 10.06 -16.35
N TRP A 16 -15.23 9.45 -15.52
CA TRP A 16 -15.66 8.86 -14.25
C TRP A 16 -16.15 9.93 -13.25
N LEU A 17 -15.45 11.05 -13.12
CA LEU A 17 -15.84 12.16 -12.25
C LEU A 17 -17.12 12.88 -12.71
N GLU A 18 -17.39 12.95 -14.01
CA GLU A 18 -18.57 13.60 -14.57
C GLU A 18 -19.90 12.91 -14.19
N GLN A 19 -19.85 11.60 -13.86
CA GLN A 19 -21.00 10.82 -13.40
C GLN A 19 -21.51 11.25 -12.01
N PHE A 20 -20.71 11.97 -11.21
CA PHE A 20 -21.12 12.44 -9.89
C PHE A 20 -21.94 13.73 -9.97
N SER A 21 -22.81 13.93 -8.97
CA SER A 21 -23.51 15.19 -8.77
C SER A 21 -22.52 16.34 -8.58
N LEU A 22 -22.90 17.58 -8.94
CA LEU A 22 -22.02 18.75 -8.83
C LEU A 22 -21.48 18.95 -7.40
N GLY A 23 -22.28 18.63 -6.38
CA GLY A 23 -21.89 18.72 -4.97
C GLY A 23 -20.89 17.65 -4.54
N ASP A 24 -20.96 16.45 -5.13
CA ASP A 24 -20.12 15.31 -4.76
C ASP A 24 -18.80 15.23 -5.53
N ARG A 25 -18.72 15.86 -6.72
CA ARG A 25 -17.53 15.87 -7.58
C ARG A 25 -16.23 16.26 -6.86
N PRO A 26 -16.19 17.29 -5.99
CA PRO A 26 -14.97 17.62 -5.26
C PRO A 26 -14.51 16.51 -4.31
N LEU A 27 -15.44 15.81 -3.65
CA LEU A 27 -15.13 14.67 -2.78
C LEU A 27 -14.64 13.48 -3.61
N ALA A 28 -15.30 13.17 -4.72
CA ALA A 28 -14.89 12.10 -5.63
C ALA A 28 -13.48 12.32 -6.19
N ARG A 29 -13.16 13.56 -6.59
CA ARG A 29 -11.81 13.94 -7.04
C ARG A 29 -10.78 13.74 -5.93
N LYS A 30 -11.07 14.26 -4.73
CA LYS A 30 -10.18 14.12 -3.56
C LYS A 30 -9.94 12.65 -3.18
N LEU A 31 -10.96 11.80 -3.30
CA LEU A 31 -10.83 10.36 -3.07
C LEU A 31 -9.95 9.69 -4.12
N LEU A 32 -10.15 10.03 -5.40
CA LEU A 32 -9.35 9.50 -6.50
C LEU A 32 -7.87 9.89 -6.37
N GLU A 33 -7.58 11.14 -6.00
CA GLU A 33 -6.21 11.63 -5.77
C GLU A 33 -5.50 10.97 -4.59
N ALA A 34 -6.23 10.33 -3.67
CA ALA A 34 -5.65 9.57 -2.56
C ALA A 34 -5.19 8.16 -2.96
N PHE A 35 -5.47 7.70 -4.18
CA PHE A 35 -5.01 6.40 -4.65
C PHE A 35 -3.50 6.36 -4.87
N THR A 36 -2.89 5.23 -4.50
CA THR A 36 -1.53 4.88 -4.89
C THR A 36 -1.57 3.96 -6.11
N PHE A 37 -0.88 4.35 -7.17
CA PHE A 37 -0.78 3.59 -8.42
C PHE A 37 0.62 2.98 -8.53
N VAL A 38 0.67 1.64 -8.56
CA VAL A 38 1.90 0.87 -8.54
C VAL A 38 2.19 0.31 -9.94
N SER A 39 3.31 0.72 -10.53
CA SER A 39 3.76 0.18 -11.82
C SER A 39 4.23 -1.27 -11.66
N ARG A 40 4.37 -2.02 -12.78
CA ARG A 40 4.91 -3.39 -12.73
C ARG A 40 6.37 -3.39 -12.28
N ASP A 41 7.13 -2.40 -12.71
CA ASP A 41 8.56 -2.28 -12.38
C ASP A 41 8.76 -1.95 -10.91
N ASP A 42 7.97 -1.01 -10.36
CA ASP A 42 7.99 -0.70 -8.92
C ASP A 42 7.59 -1.94 -8.09
N PHE A 43 6.55 -2.65 -8.53
CA PHE A 43 6.10 -3.88 -7.88
C PHE A 43 7.23 -4.91 -7.81
N ILE A 44 7.80 -5.28 -8.96
CA ILE A 44 8.83 -6.31 -9.06
C ILE A 44 10.12 -5.86 -8.35
N GLY A 45 10.58 -4.64 -8.61
CA GLY A 45 11.83 -4.10 -8.08
C GLY A 45 11.85 -4.06 -6.55
N HIS A 46 10.80 -3.50 -5.94
CA HIS A 46 10.75 -3.40 -4.48
C HIS A 46 10.45 -4.74 -3.80
N MET A 47 9.61 -5.60 -4.39
CA MET A 47 9.38 -6.95 -3.86
C MET A 47 10.66 -7.78 -3.86
N ARG A 48 11.42 -7.75 -4.95
CA ARG A 48 12.72 -8.44 -5.05
C ARG A 48 13.70 -7.92 -4.01
N THR A 49 13.83 -6.60 -3.90
CA THR A 49 14.70 -5.96 -2.89
C THR A 49 14.33 -6.41 -1.47
N MET A 50 13.03 -6.42 -1.14
CA MET A 50 12.55 -6.89 0.17
C MET A 50 12.84 -8.39 0.38
N LEU A 51 12.55 -9.24 -0.60
CA LEU A 51 12.78 -10.69 -0.51
C LEU A 51 14.26 -11.03 -0.31
N ILE A 52 15.16 -10.40 -1.07
CA ILE A 52 16.61 -10.60 -0.95
C ILE A 52 17.08 -10.17 0.43
N ARG A 53 16.75 -8.94 0.86
CA ARG A 53 17.15 -8.41 2.16
C ARG A 53 16.70 -9.28 3.33
N GLU A 54 15.43 -9.66 3.36
CA GLU A 54 14.93 -10.49 4.47
C GLU A 54 15.55 -11.90 4.47
N ALA A 55 16.00 -12.37 3.30
CA ALA A 55 16.54 -13.72 3.17
C ALA A 55 17.95 -13.81 3.78
N GLU A 56 18.69 -12.69 3.83
CA GLU A 56 19.98 -12.58 4.53
C GLU A 56 19.86 -13.00 6.01
N SER A 57 18.71 -12.75 6.64
CA SER A 57 18.45 -13.12 8.05
C SER A 57 18.13 -14.60 8.29
N ILE A 58 18.03 -15.39 7.21
CA ILE A 58 17.71 -16.82 7.26
C ILE A 58 18.99 -17.61 7.00
N ASP A 59 19.45 -18.38 7.97
CA ASP A 59 20.55 -19.32 7.74
C ASP A 59 20.03 -20.57 7.02
N GLY A 60 20.24 -20.65 5.70
CA GLY A 60 19.74 -21.72 4.84
C GLY A 60 18.79 -21.24 3.74
N LYS A 61 18.15 -22.21 3.06
CA LYS A 61 17.29 -21.94 1.90
C LYS A 61 15.89 -21.45 2.30
N VAL A 62 15.31 -20.60 1.47
CA VAL A 62 13.97 -20.03 1.64
C VAL A 62 13.03 -20.62 0.59
N ALA A 63 11.96 -21.26 1.04
CA ALA A 63 10.90 -21.77 0.17
C ALA A 63 9.89 -20.66 -0.12
N LEU A 64 9.77 -20.28 -1.39
CA LEU A 64 8.85 -19.24 -1.85
C LEU A 64 7.59 -19.86 -2.46
N TYR A 65 6.44 -19.32 -2.08
CA TYR A 65 5.13 -19.73 -2.58
C TYR A 65 4.32 -18.51 -3.00
N ALA A 66 3.96 -18.42 -4.27
CA ALA A 66 2.97 -17.48 -4.76
C ALA A 66 1.62 -17.79 -4.10
N GLU A 67 1.07 -16.76 -3.50
CA GLU A 67 -0.26 -16.78 -2.95
C GLU A 67 -1.29 -16.93 -4.08
N ARG A 68 -2.22 -17.86 -3.91
CA ARG A 68 -3.31 -18.09 -4.87
C ARG A 68 -4.54 -18.65 -4.15
N GLU A 69 -5.66 -18.67 -4.87
CA GLU A 69 -6.87 -19.28 -4.34
C GLU A 69 -6.70 -20.80 -4.20
N LEU A 70 -7.12 -21.33 -3.05
CA LEU A 70 -7.08 -22.75 -2.74
C LEU A 70 -8.50 -23.31 -2.69
N GLY A 71 -8.70 -24.47 -3.30
CA GLY A 71 -9.93 -25.23 -3.14
C GLY A 71 -10.19 -25.55 -1.67
N HIS A 72 -11.46 -25.55 -1.29
CA HIS A 72 -11.89 -25.72 0.08
C HIS A 72 -13.21 -26.47 0.18
N ARG A 73 -13.48 -27.04 1.34
CA ARG A 73 -14.75 -27.69 1.66
C ARG A 73 -15.23 -27.18 3.02
N PHE A 74 -16.46 -26.67 3.08
CA PHE A 74 -17.05 -26.07 4.29
C PHE A 74 -16.12 -25.03 4.94
N GLY A 75 -15.59 -24.12 4.14
CA GLY A 75 -14.63 -23.09 4.58
C GLY A 75 -13.18 -23.57 4.80
N VAL A 76 -12.96 -24.86 5.07
CA VAL A 76 -11.64 -25.43 5.35
C VAL A 76 -10.86 -25.65 4.05
N PRO A 77 -9.66 -25.07 3.88
CA PRO A 77 -8.86 -25.27 2.68
C PRO A 77 -8.34 -26.70 2.59
N HIS A 78 -8.17 -27.19 1.36
CA HIS A 78 -7.48 -28.46 1.14
C HIS A 78 -6.03 -28.38 1.62
N ARG A 79 -5.51 -29.48 2.15
CA ARG A 79 -4.12 -29.57 2.62
C ARG A 79 -3.15 -29.24 1.48
N LEU A 80 -2.13 -28.44 1.79
CA LEU A 80 -1.14 -28.00 0.80
C LEU A 80 -0.29 -29.18 0.29
N PHE A 81 0.00 -30.15 1.15
CA PHE A 81 0.80 -31.33 0.84
C PHE A 81 0.07 -32.63 1.17
N LYS A 82 0.38 -33.68 0.42
CA LYS A 82 -0.08 -35.05 0.70
C LYS A 82 0.67 -35.62 1.90
N GLU A 83 -0.01 -36.46 2.69
CA GLU A 83 0.56 -37.15 3.86
C GLU A 83 0.41 -38.66 3.74
N THR A 84 1.39 -39.41 4.25
CA THR A 84 1.29 -40.87 4.35
C THR A 84 0.10 -41.26 5.25
N LYS A 85 -0.52 -42.41 4.95
CA LYS A 85 -1.65 -42.97 5.73
C LYS A 85 -1.21 -43.83 6.94
N ARG A 86 0.06 -43.78 7.33
CA ARG A 86 0.61 -44.54 8.48
C ARG A 86 0.27 -43.84 9.81
N ALA A 87 0.47 -44.54 10.93
CA ALA A 87 0.32 -43.97 12.27
C ALA A 87 1.12 -42.65 12.43
N ILE A 88 2.39 -42.68 12.03
CA ILE A 88 3.21 -41.48 11.86
C ILE A 88 2.99 -40.94 10.44
N ARG A 89 2.22 -39.85 10.35
CA ARG A 89 1.94 -39.19 9.08
C ARG A 89 3.09 -38.26 8.70
N ARG A 90 3.61 -38.45 7.50
CA ARG A 90 4.70 -37.65 6.94
C ARG A 90 4.27 -37.05 5.61
N ALA A 91 4.54 -35.76 5.42
CA ALA A 91 4.32 -35.09 4.15
C ALA A 91 5.31 -35.59 3.09
N TYR A 92 4.83 -35.87 1.89
CA TYR A 92 5.65 -36.37 0.77
C TYR A 92 5.27 -35.69 -0.55
N GLY A 93 6.14 -35.78 -1.55
CA GLY A 93 5.97 -35.18 -2.87
C GLY A 93 7.20 -34.39 -3.30
N ALA A 94 7.72 -34.70 -4.49
CA ALA A 94 8.82 -33.98 -5.11
C ALA A 94 8.36 -32.59 -5.60
N ALA A 95 7.18 -32.52 -6.23
CA ALA A 95 6.55 -31.27 -6.64
C ALA A 95 5.79 -30.65 -5.46
N GLY A 96 5.91 -29.33 -5.31
CA GLY A 96 5.06 -28.57 -4.40
C GLY A 96 3.72 -28.19 -5.04
N PRO A 97 2.96 -27.29 -4.41
CA PRO A 97 1.74 -26.77 -5.00
C PRO A 97 2.05 -26.07 -6.32
N ALA A 98 1.16 -26.23 -7.30
CA ALA A 98 1.23 -25.43 -8.53
C ALA A 98 1.24 -23.94 -8.18
N ALA A 99 2.14 -23.18 -8.80
CA ALA A 99 2.30 -21.75 -8.57
C ALA A 99 1.05 -20.97 -9.04
N VAL A 100 0.52 -21.35 -10.20
CA VAL A 100 -0.74 -20.85 -10.75
C VAL A 100 -1.67 -22.03 -10.98
N LYS A 101 -2.88 -21.95 -10.45
CA LYS A 101 -3.93 -22.95 -10.68
C LYS A 101 -5.31 -22.32 -10.48
N PRO A 102 -6.08 -22.09 -11.55
CA PRO A 102 -7.46 -21.65 -11.45
C PRO A 102 -8.28 -22.62 -10.59
N THR A 103 -9.13 -22.08 -9.72
CA THR A 103 -10.04 -22.89 -8.89
C THR A 103 -11.32 -23.26 -9.62
N LYS A 104 -11.70 -22.46 -10.63
CA LYS A 104 -12.90 -22.65 -11.44
C LYS A 104 -12.50 -23.22 -12.80
N SER A 105 -13.02 -24.40 -13.14
CA SER A 105 -12.69 -25.07 -14.41
C SER A 105 -13.11 -24.26 -15.64
N TYR A 106 -14.10 -23.38 -15.51
CA TYR A 106 -14.67 -22.57 -16.60
C TYR A 106 -14.04 -21.17 -16.71
N ASP A 107 -13.16 -20.79 -15.78
CA ASP A 107 -12.53 -19.47 -15.75
C ASP A 107 -11.01 -19.66 -15.61
N PRO A 108 -10.28 -19.68 -16.74
CA PRO A 108 -8.84 -19.85 -16.74
C PRO A 108 -8.07 -18.57 -16.37
N SER A 109 -8.77 -17.50 -15.93
CA SER A 109 -8.12 -16.24 -15.61
C SER A 109 -7.10 -16.40 -14.48
N VAL A 110 -6.00 -15.66 -14.62
CA VAL A 110 -4.90 -15.63 -13.66
C VAL A 110 -4.84 -14.24 -13.06
N GLY A 111 -4.88 -14.17 -11.74
CA GLY A 111 -4.74 -12.94 -10.98
C GLY A 111 -3.28 -12.57 -10.73
N SER A 112 -3.04 -11.92 -9.60
CA SER A 112 -1.70 -11.51 -9.17
C SER A 112 -0.75 -12.69 -8.92
N GLU A 113 -1.26 -13.92 -8.74
CA GLU A 113 -0.44 -15.12 -8.62
C GLU A 113 0.45 -15.35 -9.84
N GLY A 114 0.05 -14.91 -11.04
CA GLY A 114 0.85 -15.07 -12.26
C GLY A 114 2.13 -14.26 -12.23
N ILE A 115 2.03 -12.95 -11.98
CA ILE A 115 3.19 -12.05 -11.90
C ILE A 115 4.08 -12.40 -10.71
N VAL A 116 3.49 -12.79 -9.58
CA VAL A 116 4.25 -13.24 -8.41
C VAL A 116 4.98 -14.56 -8.68
N ALA A 117 4.34 -15.53 -9.33
CA ALA A 117 4.97 -16.80 -9.68
C ALA A 117 6.13 -16.62 -10.67
N GLN A 118 5.98 -15.71 -11.63
CA GLN A 118 7.05 -15.35 -12.55
C GLN A 118 8.24 -14.74 -11.79
N MET A 119 7.99 -13.72 -10.94
CA MET A 119 9.02 -13.09 -10.10
C MET A 119 9.75 -14.10 -9.21
N ILE A 120 9.03 -15.03 -8.57
CA ILE A 120 9.63 -16.11 -7.78
C ILE A 120 10.53 -16.99 -8.65
N SER A 121 10.07 -17.32 -9.85
CA SER A 121 10.83 -18.16 -10.78
C SER A 121 12.12 -17.49 -11.25
N ASP A 122 12.08 -16.20 -11.54
CA ASP A 122 13.27 -15.39 -11.87
C ASP A 122 14.24 -15.34 -10.69
N LEU A 123 13.74 -15.06 -9.48
CA LEU A 123 14.56 -14.96 -8.27
C LEU A 123 15.23 -16.30 -7.91
N CYS A 124 14.54 -17.43 -8.11
CA CYS A 124 15.12 -18.75 -7.88
C CYS A 124 16.15 -19.15 -8.94
N ARG A 125 16.05 -18.63 -10.17
CA ARG A 125 17.07 -18.83 -11.22
C ARG A 125 18.33 -18.02 -10.93
N GLU A 126 18.16 -16.82 -10.43
CA GLU A 126 19.26 -15.91 -10.10
C GLU A 126 20.00 -16.31 -8.81
N PHE A 127 19.26 -16.75 -7.77
CA PHE A 127 19.84 -17.17 -6.49
C PHE A 127 19.44 -18.61 -6.13
N PRO A 128 19.87 -19.63 -6.90
CA PRO A 128 19.47 -21.03 -6.71
C PRO A 128 19.97 -21.63 -5.39
N GLU A 129 21.03 -21.07 -4.82
CA GLU A 129 21.52 -21.46 -3.50
C GLU A 129 20.71 -20.90 -2.35
N LYS A 130 19.93 -19.83 -2.59
CA LYS A 130 19.13 -19.19 -1.55
C LYS A 130 17.66 -19.54 -1.60
N PHE A 131 17.05 -19.54 -2.78
CA PHE A 131 15.60 -19.69 -2.93
C PHE A 131 15.20 -21.02 -3.55
N LEU A 132 14.02 -21.50 -3.16
CA LEU A 132 13.38 -22.68 -3.74
C LEU A 132 12.01 -22.27 -4.28
N ASN A 133 11.77 -22.63 -5.55
CA ASN A 133 10.53 -22.31 -6.26
C ASN A 133 9.44 -23.33 -5.90
N HIS A 134 8.46 -22.93 -5.08
CA HIS A 134 7.33 -23.76 -4.66
C HIS A 134 7.69 -25.21 -4.33
N PRO A 135 8.68 -25.47 -3.45
CA PRO A 135 9.18 -26.82 -3.24
C PRO A 135 8.13 -27.70 -2.57
N GLY A 136 8.12 -28.98 -2.96
CA GLY A 136 7.41 -30.04 -2.25
C GLY A 136 8.13 -30.47 -0.97
N PRO A 137 7.48 -31.27 -0.09
CA PRO A 137 8.05 -31.69 1.18
C PRO A 137 9.39 -32.43 1.06
N ASP A 138 9.60 -33.19 -0.03
CA ASP A 138 10.85 -33.90 -0.27
C ASP A 138 12.00 -32.92 -0.57
N GLN A 139 11.73 -31.87 -1.35
CA GLN A 139 12.70 -30.82 -1.63
C GLN A 139 13.01 -29.98 -0.39
N ILE A 140 11.99 -29.59 0.39
CA ILE A 140 12.16 -28.87 1.66
C ILE A 140 13.15 -29.61 2.57
N ARG A 141 12.98 -30.93 2.72
CA ARG A 141 13.87 -31.74 3.55
C ARG A 141 15.27 -31.89 2.95
N ARG A 142 15.35 -32.29 1.68
CA ARG A 142 16.63 -32.55 0.99
C ARG A 142 17.51 -31.31 0.94
N LYS A 143 16.91 -30.15 0.67
CA LYS A 143 17.60 -28.86 0.57
C LYS A 143 17.59 -28.07 1.89
N ARG A 144 17.08 -28.65 2.98
CA ARG A 144 17.04 -28.09 4.34
C ARG A 144 16.50 -26.65 4.37
N ALA A 145 15.35 -26.41 3.73
CA ALA A 145 14.72 -25.10 3.76
C ALA A 145 14.40 -24.68 5.20
N ARG A 146 14.75 -23.44 5.56
CA ARG A 146 14.58 -22.87 6.90
C ARG A 146 13.50 -21.80 6.98
N ALA A 147 12.90 -21.45 5.84
CA ALA A 147 11.80 -20.52 5.79
C ALA A 147 10.72 -20.96 4.79
N PHE A 148 9.47 -20.73 5.15
CA PHE A 148 8.28 -20.88 4.32
C PHE A 148 7.64 -19.51 4.14
N TRP A 149 7.78 -18.94 2.96
CA TRP A 149 7.30 -17.59 2.66
C TRP A 149 6.19 -17.62 1.63
N VAL A 150 5.05 -17.07 2.01
CA VAL A 150 3.94 -16.80 1.09
C VAL A 150 4.13 -15.40 0.53
N VAL A 151 4.13 -15.26 -0.80
CA VAL A 151 4.37 -14.00 -1.50
C VAL A 151 3.08 -13.57 -2.18
N THR A 152 2.66 -12.32 -1.97
CA THR A 152 1.41 -11.78 -2.51
C THR A 152 1.59 -10.30 -2.88
N ASP A 153 0.67 -9.73 -3.65
CA ASP A 153 0.66 -8.30 -3.95
C ASP A 153 -0.01 -7.50 -2.83
N LEU A 154 -1.19 -7.91 -2.37
CA LEU A 154 -1.94 -7.18 -1.35
C LEU A 154 -2.50 -8.09 -0.26
N ILE A 155 -2.19 -7.77 0.99
CA ILE A 155 -2.92 -8.26 2.17
C ILE A 155 -4.06 -7.26 2.44
N GLY A 156 -5.19 -7.48 1.76
CA GLY A 156 -6.42 -6.70 1.92
C GLY A 156 -7.11 -7.01 3.25
N SER A 157 -7.98 -8.04 3.26
CA SER A 157 -8.50 -8.64 4.51
C SER A 157 -7.55 -9.67 5.12
N GLY A 158 -6.61 -10.17 4.32
CA GLY A 158 -5.66 -11.23 4.70
C GLY A 158 -6.21 -12.66 4.56
N ASP A 159 -7.46 -12.86 4.15
CA ASP A 159 -8.08 -14.19 4.11
C ASP A 159 -7.33 -15.17 3.23
N ARG A 160 -6.93 -14.76 2.03
CA ARG A 160 -6.34 -15.69 1.07
C ARG A 160 -4.92 -16.13 1.50
N ALA A 161 -4.09 -15.21 1.99
CA ALA A 161 -2.82 -15.54 2.66
C ALA A 161 -3.01 -16.44 3.90
N ARG A 162 -4.00 -16.12 4.76
CA ARG A 162 -4.32 -16.91 5.96
C ARG A 162 -4.77 -18.33 5.60
N ARG A 163 -5.61 -18.48 4.57
CA ARG A 163 -6.04 -19.79 4.06
C ARG A 163 -4.89 -20.59 3.46
N TYR A 164 -3.95 -19.92 2.80
CA TYR A 164 -2.74 -20.56 2.30
C TYR A 164 -1.88 -21.12 3.43
N LEU A 165 -1.67 -20.32 4.49
CA LEU A 165 -0.98 -20.76 5.70
C LEU A 165 -1.74 -21.88 6.41
N GLU A 166 -3.06 -21.81 6.51
CA GLU A 166 -3.88 -22.85 7.12
C GLU A 166 -3.80 -24.16 6.31
N ALA A 167 -3.81 -24.09 4.97
CA ALA A 167 -3.61 -25.27 4.12
C ALA A 167 -2.29 -25.99 4.40
N ALA A 168 -1.21 -25.22 4.61
CA ALA A 168 0.07 -25.77 5.06
C ALA A 168 -0.03 -26.30 6.50
N TRP A 169 -0.65 -25.54 7.40
CA TRP A 169 -0.78 -25.86 8.82
C TRP A 169 -1.56 -27.14 9.08
N LEU A 170 -2.52 -27.50 8.23
CA LEU A 170 -3.28 -28.75 8.33
C LEU A 170 -2.39 -30.00 8.13
N VAL A 171 -1.18 -29.85 7.57
CA VAL A 171 -0.19 -30.92 7.38
C VAL A 171 0.66 -31.09 8.65
N ARG A 172 0.73 -32.30 9.20
CA ARG A 172 1.45 -32.61 10.45
C ARG A 172 2.95 -32.33 10.35
N SER A 173 3.58 -32.63 9.21
CA SER A 173 5.01 -32.32 9.04
C SER A 173 5.28 -30.83 9.09
N VAL A 174 4.37 -29.98 8.57
CA VAL A 174 4.52 -28.52 8.65
C VAL A 174 4.46 -28.06 10.11
N ARG A 175 3.51 -28.59 10.90
CA ARG A 175 3.44 -28.30 12.34
C ARG A 175 4.68 -28.78 13.09
N SER A 176 5.20 -29.95 12.74
CA SER A 176 6.44 -30.48 13.31
C SER A 176 7.67 -29.61 12.98
N TRP A 177 7.76 -29.09 11.75
CA TRP A 177 8.83 -28.15 11.36
C TRP A 177 8.74 -26.84 12.15
N TRP A 178 7.52 -26.35 12.36
CA TRP A 178 7.27 -25.16 13.16
C TRP A 178 7.61 -25.38 14.65
N SER A 179 7.07 -26.43 15.27
CA SER A 179 7.25 -26.70 16.70
C SER A 179 8.70 -27.04 17.03
N GLY A 180 9.41 -27.73 16.13
CA GLY A 180 10.83 -28.02 16.25
C GLY A 180 11.74 -26.83 15.93
N ARG A 181 11.20 -25.64 15.67
CA ARG A 181 11.93 -24.42 15.26
C ARG A 181 12.84 -24.63 14.04
N LEU A 182 12.48 -25.60 13.18
CA LEU A 182 13.24 -25.95 11.98
C LEU A 182 12.91 -25.04 10.79
N MET A 183 11.76 -24.35 10.85
CA MET A 183 11.28 -23.51 9.76
C MET A 183 10.53 -22.28 10.28
N ARG A 184 10.94 -21.10 9.81
CA ARG A 184 10.27 -19.82 10.07
C ARG A 184 9.18 -19.57 9.01
N PHE A 185 8.08 -18.94 9.40
CA PHE A 185 6.98 -18.61 8.49
C PHE A 185 6.93 -17.10 8.28
N ALA A 186 6.70 -16.68 7.05
CA ALA A 186 6.47 -15.27 6.75
C ALA A 186 5.46 -15.09 5.62
N VAL A 187 4.86 -13.90 5.58
CA VAL A 187 4.10 -13.40 4.43
C VAL A 187 4.79 -12.15 3.91
N MET A 188 5.16 -12.18 2.65
CA MET A 188 5.86 -11.14 1.92
C MET A 188 4.85 -10.47 0.98
N ALA A 189 4.43 -9.25 1.30
CA ALA A 189 3.44 -8.54 0.50
C ALA A 189 4.01 -7.24 -0.04
N TYR A 190 3.53 -6.80 -1.21
CA TYR A 190 3.83 -5.44 -1.64
C TYR A 190 3.14 -4.45 -0.70
N SER A 191 1.86 -4.67 -0.41
CA SER A 191 1.12 -3.83 0.51
C SER A 191 0.20 -4.59 1.46
N ALA A 192 -0.11 -3.99 2.61
CA ALA A 192 -1.06 -4.55 3.57
C ALA A 192 -1.88 -3.47 4.27
N THR A 193 -3.18 -3.70 4.40
CA THR A 193 -4.02 -2.96 5.35
C THR A 193 -3.65 -3.40 6.77
N GLU A 194 -3.90 -2.55 7.76
CA GLU A 194 -3.59 -2.89 9.15
C GLU A 194 -4.48 -4.02 9.67
N ALA A 195 -5.77 -4.05 9.29
CA ALA A 195 -6.68 -5.12 9.65
C ALA A 195 -6.25 -6.46 9.03
N GLY A 196 -5.86 -6.46 7.75
CA GLY A 196 -5.38 -7.65 7.07
C GLY A 196 -4.08 -8.19 7.66
N GLU A 197 -3.14 -7.29 7.98
CA GLU A 197 -1.89 -7.64 8.65
C GLU A 197 -2.16 -8.31 10.01
N ARG A 198 -3.00 -7.71 10.87
CA ARG A 198 -3.39 -8.30 12.16
C ARG A 198 -4.07 -9.66 11.99
N SER A 199 -4.96 -9.79 11.00
CA SER A 199 -5.64 -11.06 10.68
C SER A 199 -4.63 -12.16 10.34
N VAL A 200 -3.66 -11.89 9.47
CA VAL A 200 -2.63 -12.87 9.09
C VAL A 200 -1.68 -13.16 10.26
N ALA A 201 -1.27 -12.15 11.02
CA ALA A 201 -0.35 -12.28 12.15
C ALA A 201 -0.92 -13.16 13.27
N SER A 202 -2.25 -13.14 13.44
CA SER A 202 -2.97 -13.98 14.41
C SER A 202 -3.02 -15.48 14.06
N HIS A 203 -2.51 -15.87 12.89
CA HIS A 203 -2.50 -17.26 12.47
C HIS A 203 -1.59 -18.12 13.39
N ARG A 204 -1.95 -19.40 13.58
CA ARG A 204 -1.30 -20.33 14.51
C ARG A 204 0.19 -20.57 14.26
N CYS A 205 0.67 -20.33 13.04
CA CYS A 205 2.10 -20.43 12.73
C CYS A 205 2.91 -19.16 13.07
N HIS A 206 2.26 -18.11 13.60
CA HIS A 206 2.85 -16.82 13.92
C HIS A 206 3.77 -16.28 12.81
N PRO A 207 3.24 -16.08 11.59
CA PRO A 207 4.05 -15.65 10.46
C PRO A 207 4.56 -14.23 10.71
N LYS A 208 5.84 -13.97 10.39
CA LYS A 208 6.34 -12.59 10.29
C LYS A 208 5.76 -11.95 9.03
N ILE A 209 5.32 -10.70 9.11
CA ILE A 209 4.76 -10.00 7.95
C ILE A 209 5.76 -8.94 7.51
N HIS A 210 6.05 -8.94 6.21
CA HIS A 210 6.92 -7.95 5.59
C HIS A 210 6.15 -7.27 4.46
N ILE A 211 6.18 -5.95 4.46
CA ILE A 211 5.51 -5.12 3.45
C ILE A 211 6.49 -4.15 2.82
N VAL A 212 6.32 -3.89 1.52
CA VAL A 212 7.04 -2.81 0.84
C VAL A 212 6.45 -1.47 1.28
N LEU A 213 5.13 -1.32 1.25
CA LEU A 213 4.41 -0.11 1.62
C LEU A 213 3.13 -0.42 2.41
N PRO A 214 2.78 0.35 3.45
CA PRO A 214 1.45 0.30 4.04
C PRO A 214 0.37 0.57 2.99
N CYS A 215 -0.73 -0.19 3.02
CA CYS A 215 -1.84 0.03 2.10
C CYS A 215 -2.60 1.27 2.54
N PRO A 216 -2.70 2.33 1.71
CA PRO A 216 -3.58 3.44 2.00
C PRO A 216 -5.03 2.96 1.99
N THR A 217 -5.80 3.46 2.93
CA THR A 217 -7.24 3.26 3.07
C THR A 217 -7.90 4.59 3.30
N ILE A 218 -9.21 4.67 3.12
CA ILE A 218 -9.98 5.89 3.44
C ILE A 218 -9.67 6.38 4.87
N ASP A 219 -9.64 5.49 5.85
CA ASP A 219 -9.38 5.83 7.26
C ASP A 219 -7.95 6.29 7.55
N THR A 220 -6.98 5.89 6.72
CA THR A 220 -5.56 6.25 6.92
C THR A 220 -5.15 7.47 6.11
N MET A 221 -5.86 7.77 5.02
CA MET A 221 -5.57 8.91 4.15
C MET A 221 -6.32 10.19 4.55
N PHE A 222 -7.41 10.07 5.31
CA PHE A 222 -8.26 11.20 5.68
C PHE A 222 -8.47 11.28 7.20
N SER A 223 -8.69 12.50 7.69
CA SER A 223 -9.19 12.71 9.06
C SER A 223 -10.54 12.02 9.24
N THR A 224 -10.88 11.58 10.46
CA THR A 224 -12.12 10.85 10.75
C THR A 224 -13.37 11.46 10.11
N LYS A 225 -13.58 12.77 10.22
CA LYS A 225 -14.74 13.45 9.62
C LYS A 225 -14.79 13.28 8.10
N VAL A 226 -13.68 13.57 7.42
CA VAL A 226 -13.56 13.44 5.97
C VAL A 226 -13.64 11.98 5.54
N ALA A 227 -13.07 11.05 6.31
CA ALA A 227 -13.17 9.62 6.04
C ALA A 227 -14.64 9.15 6.03
N GLU A 228 -15.45 9.60 6.99
CA GLU A 228 -16.89 9.30 7.01
C GLU A 228 -17.64 9.90 5.81
N GLU A 229 -17.29 11.12 5.38
CA GLU A 229 -17.82 11.72 4.15
C GLU A 229 -17.46 10.86 2.91
N MET A 230 -16.22 10.36 2.82
CA MET A 230 -15.80 9.49 1.72
C MET A 230 -16.52 8.13 1.73
N LYS A 231 -16.77 7.54 2.91
CA LYS A 231 -17.53 6.28 3.02
C LYS A 231 -19.00 6.47 2.63
N ARG A 232 -19.61 7.59 3.03
CA ARG A 232 -20.97 7.95 2.61
C ARG A 232 -21.04 8.15 1.10
N LEU A 233 -20.05 8.82 0.51
CA LEU A 233 -19.93 8.93 -0.95
C LEU A 233 -19.89 7.55 -1.61
N CYS A 234 -19.02 6.65 -1.15
CA CYS A 234 -18.93 5.29 -1.70
C CYS A 234 -20.26 4.52 -1.60
N THR A 235 -21.02 4.77 -0.53
CA THR A 235 -22.32 4.12 -0.30
C THR A 235 -23.41 4.72 -1.19
N ALA A 236 -23.46 6.04 -1.33
CA ALA A 236 -24.43 6.74 -2.17
C ALA A 236 -24.28 6.38 -3.66
N TYR A 237 -23.05 6.09 -4.09
CA TYR A 237 -22.73 5.70 -5.47
C TYR A 237 -22.38 4.20 -5.58
N ASP A 238 -22.87 3.34 -4.67
CA ASP A 238 -22.64 1.90 -4.77
C ASP A 238 -23.40 1.32 -5.98
N PRO A 239 -22.70 0.82 -7.01
CA PRO A 239 -23.34 0.30 -8.21
C PRO A 239 -24.07 -1.04 -7.98
N THR A 240 -23.91 -1.66 -6.82
CA THR A 240 -24.53 -2.94 -6.44
C THR A 240 -25.73 -2.78 -5.52
N GLU A 241 -26.12 -1.55 -5.21
CA GLU A 241 -27.31 -1.25 -4.39
C GLU A 241 -28.58 -1.85 -5.03
N GLY A 242 -29.30 -2.68 -4.27
CA GLY A 242 -30.51 -3.36 -4.73
C GLY A 242 -30.29 -4.74 -5.38
N GLU A 243 -29.05 -5.23 -5.49
CA GLU A 243 -28.79 -6.60 -5.94
C GLU A 243 -29.25 -7.65 -4.89
N PRO A 244 -29.90 -8.77 -5.30
CA PRO A 244 -30.28 -9.84 -4.38
C PRO A 244 -29.08 -10.38 -3.58
N GLY A 245 -29.20 -10.43 -2.25
CA GLY A 245 -28.14 -10.89 -1.35
C GLY A 245 -27.30 -9.77 -0.71
N HIS A 246 -27.51 -8.51 -1.11
CA HIS A 246 -26.98 -7.34 -0.40
C HIS A 246 -28.06 -6.81 0.56
N ALA A 247 -27.96 -7.17 1.85
CA ALA A 247 -28.95 -6.74 2.85
C ALA A 247 -28.88 -5.21 3.06
N PRO A 248 -29.98 -4.46 2.87
CA PRO A 248 -29.99 -2.99 2.94
C PRO A 248 -29.72 -2.41 4.34
N TRP A 249 -29.75 -3.24 5.38
CA TRP A 249 -29.61 -2.81 6.78
C TRP A 249 -28.19 -2.94 7.36
N VAL A 250 -27.22 -3.41 6.56
CA VAL A 250 -25.81 -3.39 6.97
C VAL A 250 -25.24 -2.02 6.65
N TRP A 251 -25.31 -1.10 7.62
CA TRP A 251 -24.76 0.27 7.53
C TRP A 251 -23.25 0.32 7.23
N SER A 252 -22.57 -0.83 7.34
CA SER A 252 -21.23 -1.11 6.84
C SER A 252 -21.32 -1.94 5.54
N GLY A 253 -21.94 -1.39 4.50
CA GLY A 253 -22.17 -2.08 3.23
C GLY A 253 -20.85 -2.48 2.54
N PRO A 254 -20.86 -3.44 1.61
CA PRO A 254 -19.67 -3.85 0.85
C PRO A 254 -19.15 -2.76 -0.10
N SER A 255 -19.70 -1.55 -0.08
CA SER A 255 -19.36 -0.42 -0.96
C SER A 255 -17.87 -0.07 -0.92
N LEU A 256 -17.18 -0.37 0.18
CA LEU A 256 -15.73 -0.15 0.33
C LEU A 256 -14.87 -1.32 -0.17
N GLY A 257 -15.47 -2.33 -0.80
CA GLY A 257 -14.79 -3.51 -1.31
C GLY A 257 -14.74 -4.68 -0.32
N TYR A 258 -14.12 -5.78 -0.75
CA TYR A 258 -13.99 -6.99 0.05
C TYR A 258 -13.25 -6.73 1.37
N GLY A 259 -13.84 -7.19 2.48
CA GLY A 259 -13.33 -6.91 3.83
C GLY A 259 -13.62 -5.50 4.34
N ASN A 260 -14.37 -4.69 3.58
CA ASN A 260 -14.84 -3.34 3.95
C ASN A 260 -13.73 -2.37 4.40
N GLY A 261 -12.52 -2.53 3.85
CA GLY A 261 -11.34 -1.75 4.25
C GLY A 261 -11.16 -0.44 3.49
N GLY A 262 -11.83 -0.24 2.36
CA GLY A 262 -11.71 0.96 1.53
C GLY A 262 -10.28 1.20 1.07
N ALA A 263 -9.62 0.17 0.53
CA ALA A 263 -8.24 0.28 0.08
C ALA A 263 -8.13 1.25 -1.11
N LEU A 264 -7.07 2.06 -1.12
CA LEU A 264 -6.81 3.10 -2.11
C LEU A 264 -5.51 2.80 -2.85
N ILE A 265 -5.38 1.58 -3.35
CA ILE A 265 -4.20 1.13 -4.11
C ILE A 265 -4.61 0.37 -5.35
N VAL A 266 -3.94 0.63 -6.47
CA VAL A 266 -4.17 -0.04 -7.76
C VAL A 266 -2.83 -0.44 -8.36
N PHE A 267 -2.74 -1.66 -8.87
CA PHE A 267 -1.55 -2.16 -9.56
C PHE A 267 -1.74 -2.12 -11.07
N ALA A 268 -0.64 -1.97 -11.82
CA ALA A 268 -0.64 -2.05 -13.28
C ALA A 268 -1.01 -3.44 -13.84
N HIS A 269 -1.04 -4.47 -12.98
CA HIS A 269 -1.57 -5.80 -13.31
C HIS A 269 -3.01 -6.04 -12.86
N GLY A 270 -3.64 -5.06 -12.19
CA GLY A 270 -5.07 -5.10 -11.85
C GLY A 270 -5.41 -4.35 -10.56
N ALA A 271 -6.65 -3.88 -10.47
CA ALA A 271 -7.19 -3.33 -9.24
C ALA A 271 -7.53 -4.47 -8.26
N PRO A 272 -7.16 -4.38 -6.97
CA PRO A 272 -7.55 -5.38 -5.99
C PRO A 272 -9.06 -5.33 -5.73
N ASN A 273 -9.65 -6.41 -5.23
CA ASN A 273 -11.08 -6.43 -4.85
C ASN A 273 -11.37 -5.73 -3.51
N ASN A 274 -10.36 -5.15 -2.86
CA ASN A 274 -10.48 -4.44 -1.59
C ASN A 274 -10.71 -2.94 -1.75
N ILE A 275 -10.70 -2.42 -2.98
CA ILE A 275 -11.01 -1.00 -3.24
C ILE A 275 -12.54 -0.79 -3.28
N PRO A 276 -13.05 0.44 -3.15
CA PRO A 276 -14.49 0.68 -3.21
C PRO A 276 -15.12 0.19 -4.52
N LEU A 277 -16.33 -0.36 -4.42
CA LEU A 277 -17.02 -1.04 -5.54
C LEU A 277 -17.25 -0.11 -6.73
N MET A 278 -17.55 1.16 -6.48
CA MET A 278 -17.76 2.17 -7.51
C MET A 278 -16.58 2.33 -8.49
N PHE A 279 -15.39 1.88 -8.10
CA PHE A 279 -14.22 1.92 -8.98
C PHE A 279 -14.12 0.74 -9.95
N TYR A 280 -14.78 -0.40 -9.72
CA TYR A 280 -14.60 -1.59 -10.58
C TYR A 280 -15.85 -2.40 -10.91
N LYS A 281 -16.97 -2.12 -10.22
CA LYS A 281 -18.28 -2.72 -10.51
C LYS A 281 -19.07 -1.77 -11.38
N ALA A 282 -19.65 -2.32 -12.45
CA ALA A 282 -20.69 -1.64 -13.21
C ALA A 282 -22.06 -1.95 -12.58
N SER A 283 -23.00 -1.02 -12.70
CA SER A 283 -24.38 -1.27 -12.29
C SER A 283 -25.03 -2.30 -13.21
N ARG A 284 -25.82 -3.19 -12.61
CA ARG A 284 -26.68 -4.14 -13.35
C ARG A 284 -28.07 -3.58 -13.65
N ASP A 285 -28.46 -2.51 -12.96
CA ASP A 285 -29.72 -1.85 -13.20
C ASP A 285 -29.59 -0.92 -14.42
N LYS A 286 -30.38 -1.21 -15.47
CA LYS A 286 -30.43 -0.40 -16.69
C LYS A 286 -30.89 1.04 -16.45
N LYS A 287 -31.53 1.33 -15.30
CA LYS A 287 -31.97 2.67 -14.91
C LYS A 287 -30.88 3.48 -14.20
N LYS A 288 -29.94 2.80 -13.53
CA LYS A 288 -28.77 3.42 -12.88
C LYS A 288 -27.52 3.09 -13.69
N ASN A 289 -27.21 3.88 -14.71
CA ASN A 289 -25.98 3.68 -15.47
C ASN A 289 -24.77 4.12 -14.64
N TRP A 290 -23.93 3.16 -14.23
CA TRP A 290 -22.64 3.44 -13.58
C TRP A 290 -21.51 2.76 -14.35
N THR A 291 -20.57 3.58 -14.82
CA THR A 291 -19.38 3.12 -15.54
C THR A 291 -18.16 3.23 -14.62
N PRO A 292 -17.57 2.11 -14.19
CA PRO A 292 -16.43 2.12 -13.29
C PRO A 292 -15.14 2.57 -13.98
N LEU A 293 -14.22 3.14 -13.21
CA LEU A 293 -12.90 3.54 -13.68
C LEU A 293 -12.03 2.34 -14.12
N PHE A 294 -12.11 1.24 -13.36
CA PHE A 294 -11.40 -0.02 -13.58
C PHE A 294 -12.37 -1.16 -13.89
N PRO A 295 -13.03 -1.15 -15.07
CA PRO A 295 -14.01 -2.18 -15.41
C PRO A 295 -13.37 -3.57 -15.33
N ALA A 296 -14.06 -4.50 -14.67
CA ALA A 296 -13.57 -5.85 -14.40
C ALA A 296 -12.18 -5.89 -13.70
N ARG A 297 -11.84 -4.84 -12.94
CA ARG A 297 -10.55 -4.63 -12.26
C ARG A 297 -9.36 -4.45 -13.21
N VAL A 298 -9.60 -4.16 -14.49
CA VAL A 298 -8.56 -3.88 -15.47
C VAL A 298 -8.08 -2.44 -15.31
N SER A 299 -6.78 -2.27 -15.05
CA SER A 299 -6.14 -0.97 -14.83
C SER A 299 -5.41 -0.42 -16.05
N ALA A 300 -5.29 -1.21 -17.14
CA ALA A 300 -4.64 -0.81 -18.39
C ALA A 300 -5.32 0.36 -19.12
N GLY A 301 -6.50 0.78 -18.67
CA GLY A 301 -7.25 1.88 -19.25
C GLY A 301 -6.90 3.27 -18.71
N ILE A 302 -6.00 3.35 -17.73
CA ILE A 302 -5.44 4.61 -17.21
C ILE A 302 -4.06 4.84 -17.84
N SER A 303 -3.68 6.10 -18.05
CA SER A 303 -2.34 6.46 -18.53
C SER A 303 -1.24 5.80 -17.68
N LYS A 304 -0.21 5.30 -18.37
CA LYS A 304 0.99 4.74 -17.71
C LYS A 304 1.68 5.77 -16.83
N ASP A 305 1.57 7.05 -17.15
CA ASP A 305 2.19 8.16 -16.40
C ASP A 305 1.54 8.36 -15.02
N ALA A 306 0.32 7.85 -14.82
CA ALA A 306 -0.30 7.82 -13.49
C ALA A 306 0.32 6.73 -12.59
N PHE A 307 1.00 5.72 -13.16
CA PHE A 307 1.64 4.66 -12.41
C PHE A 307 3.06 5.03 -12.03
N GLY A 308 3.37 4.90 -10.75
CA GLY A 308 4.68 5.24 -10.21
C GLY A 308 4.57 5.68 -8.77
N ILE A 309 5.27 4.97 -7.88
CA ILE A 309 5.31 5.35 -6.46
C ILE A 309 6.46 6.29 -6.13
N ASN A 310 7.35 6.57 -7.09
CA ASN A 310 8.44 7.50 -6.92
C ASN A 310 7.93 8.83 -6.36
N LEU A 311 8.63 9.31 -5.34
CA LEU A 311 8.36 10.61 -4.73
C LEU A 311 8.83 11.70 -5.67
N THR A 312 7.88 12.53 -6.12
CA THR A 312 8.16 13.78 -6.82
C THR A 312 8.25 14.93 -5.81
N ALA A 313 8.78 16.07 -6.25
CA ALA A 313 8.84 17.27 -5.40
C ALA A 313 7.44 17.66 -4.90
N GLU A 314 6.42 17.54 -5.74
CA GLU A 314 5.02 17.84 -5.42
C GLU A 314 4.48 16.86 -4.36
N LYS A 315 4.72 15.55 -4.53
CA LYS A 315 4.31 14.53 -3.55
C LYS A 315 4.98 14.75 -2.20
N ILE A 316 6.27 15.10 -2.18
CA ILE A 316 7.00 15.41 -0.95
C ILE A 316 6.42 16.66 -0.28
N ASN A 317 6.18 17.72 -1.04
CA ASN A 317 5.58 18.96 -0.56
C ASN A 317 4.19 18.72 0.04
N ALA A 318 3.33 17.99 -0.65
CA ALA A 318 1.99 17.63 -0.18
C ALA A 318 2.04 16.84 1.14
N ARG A 319 2.97 15.87 1.26
CA ARG A 319 3.16 15.10 2.49
C ARG A 319 3.66 15.96 3.65
N LEU A 320 4.62 16.86 3.39
CA LEU A 320 5.08 17.82 4.40
C LEU A 320 3.93 18.72 4.88
N ASN A 321 3.08 19.21 3.98
CA ASN A 321 1.90 19.99 4.34
C ASN A 321 0.90 19.18 5.17
N ASN A 322 0.63 17.92 4.80
CA ASN A 322 -0.24 17.04 5.58
C ASN A 322 0.32 16.72 6.98
N LEU A 323 1.65 16.72 7.11
CA LEU A 323 2.35 16.61 8.38
C LEU A 323 2.41 17.95 9.15
N GLY A 324 1.74 19.00 8.69
CA GLY A 324 1.78 20.34 9.30
C GLY A 324 3.18 20.98 9.28
N GLN A 325 4.04 20.59 8.35
CA GLN A 325 5.39 21.13 8.14
C GLN A 325 5.38 22.20 7.03
N HIS A 326 4.46 23.16 7.10
CA HIS A 326 4.20 24.14 6.03
C HIS A 326 5.43 24.98 5.66
N SER A 327 6.18 25.46 6.66
CA SER A 327 7.41 26.24 6.42
C SER A 327 8.48 25.41 5.71
N LEU A 328 8.59 24.12 6.06
CA LEU A 328 9.55 23.22 5.42
C LEU A 328 9.11 22.85 4.00
N ALA A 329 7.81 22.62 3.78
CA ALA A 329 7.26 22.38 2.46
C ALA A 329 7.58 23.54 1.49
N ARG A 330 7.51 24.78 1.98
CA ARG A 330 7.83 25.99 1.21
C ARG A 330 9.31 26.35 1.17
N SER A 331 10.20 25.55 1.76
CA SER A 331 11.61 25.89 1.83
C SER A 331 12.35 25.60 0.52
N VAL A 332 13.34 26.43 0.21
CA VAL A 332 14.27 26.23 -0.91
C VAL A 332 15.03 24.90 -0.74
N ALA A 333 15.37 24.54 0.49
CA ALA A 333 16.03 23.27 0.84
C ALA A 333 15.24 22.02 0.43
N VAL A 334 13.93 22.13 0.20
CA VAL A 334 13.08 21.02 -0.29
C VAL A 334 12.68 21.23 -1.74
N LEU A 335 12.32 22.45 -2.13
CA LEU A 335 11.79 22.75 -3.46
C LEU A 335 12.86 22.75 -4.56
N LYS A 336 14.11 23.13 -4.24
CA LYS A 336 15.21 23.21 -5.20
C LYS A 336 16.26 22.11 -5.03
N SER A 337 16.09 21.23 -4.05
CA SER A 337 17.02 20.11 -3.85
C SER A 337 16.69 18.96 -4.80
N ASP A 338 17.65 18.05 -4.97
CA ASP A 338 17.36 16.75 -5.56
C ASP A 338 16.41 15.94 -4.67
N ILE A 339 15.75 14.93 -5.27
CA ILE A 339 14.76 14.09 -4.59
C ILE A 339 15.34 13.40 -3.34
N PRO A 340 16.56 12.82 -3.36
CA PRO A 340 17.16 12.23 -2.15
C PRO A 340 17.27 13.20 -0.98
N THR A 341 17.71 14.44 -1.21
CA THR A 341 17.79 15.45 -0.14
C THR A 341 16.41 15.85 0.37
N ALA A 342 15.43 16.00 -0.52
CA ALA A 342 14.06 16.30 -0.13
C ALA A 342 13.44 15.16 0.72
N GLN A 343 13.76 13.90 0.41
CA GLN A 343 13.34 12.74 1.21
C GLN A 343 13.94 12.76 2.62
N ILE A 344 15.20 13.17 2.77
CA ILE A 344 15.83 13.34 4.08
C ILE A 344 15.04 14.34 4.92
N PHE A 345 14.72 15.52 4.37
CA PHE A 345 13.94 16.52 5.11
C PHE A 345 12.50 16.05 5.40
N LEU A 346 11.88 15.28 4.51
CA LEU A 346 10.61 14.62 4.76
C LEU A 346 10.68 13.67 5.96
N VAL A 347 11.73 12.84 6.05
CA VAL A 347 11.93 11.91 7.17
C VAL A 347 12.22 12.67 8.47
N LEU A 348 13.09 13.69 8.46
CA LEU A 348 13.34 14.53 9.65
C LEU A 348 12.07 15.24 10.11
N GLY A 349 11.30 15.82 9.19
CA GLY A 349 10.01 16.44 9.46
C GLY A 349 9.02 15.46 10.07
N THR A 350 8.99 14.21 9.59
CA THR A 350 8.16 13.14 10.15
C THR A 350 8.61 12.74 11.55
N LEU A 351 9.92 12.56 11.77
CA LEU A 351 10.52 12.19 13.06
C LEU A 351 10.44 13.29 14.10
N SER A 352 10.19 14.55 13.70
CA SER A 352 9.93 15.61 14.67
C SER A 352 8.68 15.35 15.52
N ARG A 353 7.77 14.45 15.09
CA ARG A 353 6.52 14.12 15.79
C ARG A 353 6.40 12.61 16.10
N PRO A 354 5.79 12.22 17.24
CA PRO A 354 5.50 10.82 17.51
C PRO A 354 4.40 10.25 16.58
N PRO A 355 4.30 8.92 16.45
CA PRO A 355 5.24 7.89 16.90
C PRO A 355 6.45 7.77 15.96
N ARG A 356 7.63 7.49 16.54
CA ARG A 356 8.92 7.46 15.82
C ARG A 356 9.48 6.04 15.63
N LEU A 357 9.14 5.13 16.53
CA LEU A 357 9.64 3.75 16.56
C LEU A 357 8.70 2.76 15.84
N ASN A 358 7.88 3.27 14.93
CA ASN A 358 6.94 2.45 14.17
C ASN A 358 7.16 2.67 12.67
N ASP A 359 7.88 1.75 12.03
CA ASP A 359 8.24 1.82 10.61
C ASP A 359 7.02 1.89 9.70
N ARG A 360 5.92 1.22 10.07
CA ARG A 360 4.67 1.26 9.31
C ARG A 360 4.07 2.67 9.31
N VAL A 361 4.01 3.32 10.48
CA VAL A 361 3.49 4.69 10.59
C VAL A 361 4.39 5.68 9.85
N LEU A 362 5.72 5.52 9.98
CA LEU A 362 6.67 6.36 9.26
C LEU A 362 6.53 6.19 7.74
N ALA A 363 6.50 4.95 7.24
CA ALA A 363 6.34 4.66 5.81
C ALA A 363 4.99 5.18 5.26
N SER A 364 3.92 5.10 6.05
CA SER A 364 2.61 5.66 5.67
C SER A 364 2.68 7.19 5.51
N ARG A 365 3.30 7.88 6.47
CA ARG A 365 3.46 9.35 6.46
C ARG A 365 4.36 9.82 5.31
N THR A 366 5.50 9.16 5.12
CA THR A 366 6.50 9.55 4.11
C THR A 366 6.17 9.04 2.71
N GLY A 367 5.41 7.96 2.59
CA GLY A 367 5.20 7.25 1.32
C GLY A 367 6.44 6.48 0.84
N LEU A 368 7.48 6.39 1.65
CA LEU A 368 8.71 5.67 1.31
C LEU A 368 8.55 4.17 1.52
N PRO A 369 9.06 3.34 0.61
CA PRO A 369 9.20 1.91 0.84
C PRO A 369 9.95 1.63 2.15
N THR A 370 9.53 0.61 2.90
CA THR A 370 10.09 0.29 4.23
C THR A 370 11.60 0.06 4.21
N HIS A 371 12.16 -0.42 3.10
CA HIS A 371 13.60 -0.62 2.93
C HIS A 371 14.37 0.66 2.67
N GLU A 372 13.81 1.59 1.91
CA GLU A 372 14.40 2.92 1.72
C GLU A 372 14.34 3.73 3.01
N LEU A 373 13.21 3.70 3.71
CA LEU A 373 13.06 4.30 5.02
C LEU A 373 14.13 3.76 5.99
N ALA A 374 14.31 2.45 6.08
CA ALA A 374 15.32 1.84 6.93
C ALA A 374 16.75 2.28 6.55
N LYS A 375 17.04 2.45 5.26
CA LYS A 375 18.32 2.96 4.76
C LYS A 375 18.54 4.41 5.23
N LEU A 376 17.56 5.29 5.00
CA LEU A 376 17.64 6.70 5.42
C LEU A 376 17.78 6.84 6.93
N LEU A 377 17.03 6.06 7.73
CA LEU A 377 17.17 6.05 9.18
C LEU A 377 18.58 5.68 9.62
N ARG A 378 19.21 4.65 9.02
CA ARG A 378 20.61 4.29 9.31
C ARG A 378 21.57 5.42 8.95
N THR A 379 21.40 6.05 7.79
CA THR A 379 22.22 7.19 7.35
C THR A 379 22.10 8.37 8.34
N MET A 380 20.89 8.69 8.78
CA MET A 380 20.66 9.76 9.75
C MET A 380 21.26 9.45 11.13
N THR A 381 21.19 8.19 11.57
CA THR A 381 21.87 7.75 12.79
C THR A 381 23.39 7.89 12.66
N SER A 382 23.98 7.49 11.52
CA SER A 382 25.43 7.63 11.32
C SER A 382 25.91 9.08 11.28
N TYR A 383 25.07 10.01 10.85
CA TYR A 383 25.37 11.45 10.90
C TYR A 383 25.10 12.08 12.27
N GLY A 384 24.61 11.31 13.25
CA GLY A 384 24.26 11.83 14.57
C GLY A 384 23.07 12.77 14.56
N TRP A 385 22.23 12.77 13.52
CA TRP A 385 21.03 13.63 13.43
C TRP A 385 19.84 13.07 14.21
N ILE A 386 19.84 11.75 14.43
CA ILE A 386 18.86 11.08 15.26
C ILE A 386 19.53 10.13 16.24
N ASP A 387 18.94 9.99 17.43
CA ASP A 387 19.40 9.06 18.46
C ASP A 387 18.85 7.62 18.25
N SER A 388 19.17 6.71 19.19
CA SER A 388 18.70 5.32 19.18
C SER A 388 17.17 5.19 19.31
N GLN A 389 16.50 6.22 19.83
CA GLN A 389 15.04 6.32 19.94
C GLN A 389 14.43 7.07 18.74
N ARG A 390 15.24 7.35 17.70
CA ARG A 390 14.90 8.13 16.50
C ARG A 390 14.37 9.53 16.81
N ARG A 391 14.77 10.11 17.95
CA ARG A 391 14.53 11.51 18.28
C ARG A 391 15.59 12.35 17.59
N LEU A 392 15.22 13.56 17.19
CA LEU A 392 16.18 14.53 16.64
C LEU A 392 17.17 14.92 17.73
N THR A 393 18.46 14.85 17.42
CA THR A 393 19.52 15.45 18.23
C THR A 393 19.57 16.96 17.98
N ASP A 394 20.41 17.70 18.71
CA ASP A 394 20.62 19.13 18.45
C ASP A 394 21.11 19.39 17.02
N GLN A 395 21.96 18.51 16.47
CA GLN A 395 22.41 18.59 15.09
C GLN A 395 21.24 18.39 14.11
N GLY A 396 20.42 17.35 14.30
CA GLY A 396 19.27 17.08 13.44
C GLY A 396 18.18 18.16 13.53
N ALA A 397 17.94 18.68 14.74
CA ALA A 397 17.04 19.80 14.97
C ALA A 397 17.57 21.08 14.31
N GLY A 398 18.88 21.32 14.40
CA GLY A 398 19.57 22.42 13.72
C GLY A 398 19.40 22.38 12.20
N GLN A 399 19.60 21.21 11.57
CA GLN A 399 19.37 21.03 10.13
C GLN A 399 17.92 21.35 9.73
N LEU A 400 16.96 20.84 10.51
CA LEU A 400 15.54 21.07 10.25
C LEU A 400 15.15 22.55 10.44
N ALA A 401 15.70 23.21 11.46
CA ALA A 401 15.49 24.63 11.72
C ALA A 401 16.10 25.50 10.61
N HIS A 402 17.31 25.17 10.15
CA HIS A 402 17.97 25.85 9.05
C HIS A 402 17.15 25.74 7.76
N ALA A 403 16.69 24.54 7.40
CA ALA A 403 15.85 24.33 6.23
C ALA A 403 14.55 25.15 6.29
N ARG A 404 13.87 25.19 7.45
CA ARG A 404 12.65 26.00 7.64
C ARG A 404 12.86 27.51 7.46
N LYS A 405 14.05 28.03 7.75
CA LYS A 405 14.38 29.46 7.59
C LYS A 405 14.60 29.85 6.13
N GLN A 406 14.99 28.91 5.27
CA GLN A 406 15.20 29.15 3.84
C GLN A 406 13.86 29.17 3.08
N LEU A 407 12.94 30.05 3.45
CA LEU A 407 11.65 30.13 2.79
C LEU A 407 11.80 30.57 1.33
N HIS A 408 11.19 29.81 0.42
CA HIS A 408 11.04 30.25 -0.95
C HIS A 408 9.96 31.34 -1.00
N VAL A 409 10.40 32.60 -1.04
CA VAL A 409 9.53 33.71 -1.39
C VAL A 409 9.30 33.61 -2.89
N THR A 410 8.12 33.15 -3.31
CA THR A 410 7.69 33.33 -4.69
C THR A 410 7.59 34.83 -4.90
N THR A 411 8.54 35.40 -5.63
CA THR A 411 8.48 36.80 -6.05
C THR A 411 7.34 36.95 -7.06
N LEU A 412 6.10 37.02 -6.57
CA LEU A 412 5.28 38.15 -6.99
C LEU A 412 5.91 39.34 -6.31
N ALA A 413 6.97 39.87 -6.94
CA ALA A 413 7.40 41.22 -6.66
C ALA A 413 6.21 42.10 -7.03
N MET A 414 5.29 42.31 -6.09
CA MET A 414 4.60 43.58 -6.02
C MET A 414 5.73 44.59 -6.06
N HIS A 415 5.84 45.29 -7.19
CA HIS A 415 6.70 46.44 -7.27
C HIS A 415 6.31 47.29 -6.07
N VAL A 416 7.22 47.45 -5.11
CA VAL A 416 7.13 48.56 -4.17
C VAL A 416 7.52 49.80 -4.98
N GLY A 417 6.71 50.12 -5.99
CA GLY A 417 6.62 51.45 -6.51
C GLY A 417 6.01 52.27 -5.39
N LYS A 418 6.68 53.38 -5.03
CA LYS A 418 6.15 54.36 -4.08
C LYS A 418 4.68 54.61 -4.42
N GLN A 419 3.75 54.14 -3.59
CA GLN A 419 2.39 54.64 -3.67
C GLN A 419 2.49 56.12 -3.32
N GLU A 420 2.14 56.99 -4.27
CA GLU A 420 1.86 58.38 -3.92
C GLU A 420 0.78 58.37 -2.84
N PRO A 421 0.98 59.08 -1.71
CA PRO A 421 0.01 59.07 -0.64
C PRO A 421 -1.32 59.60 -1.15
N GLU A 422 -2.36 58.76 -1.13
CA GLU A 422 -3.72 59.23 -1.38
C GLU A 422 -4.04 60.32 -0.33
N PRO A 423 -4.52 61.51 -0.75
CA PRO A 423 -4.85 62.57 0.17
C PRO A 423 -5.92 62.12 1.17
N TYR A 424 -5.57 62.17 2.45
CA TYR A 424 -6.45 61.83 3.56
C TYR A 424 -7.54 62.90 3.72
N TYR A 425 -8.80 62.53 3.47
CA TYR A 425 -9.97 63.37 3.72
C TYR A 425 -10.76 62.82 4.94
N PRO A 426 -10.71 63.50 6.11
CA PRO A 426 -11.45 63.05 7.29
C PRO A 426 -12.96 63.21 7.11
N THR A 427 -13.69 62.10 7.23
CA THR A 427 -15.16 62.00 7.04
C THR A 427 -16.00 62.33 8.28
N SER A 428 -15.40 62.92 9.32
CA SER A 428 -16.17 63.34 10.51
C SER A 428 -15.62 64.63 11.12
N LEU A 429 -16.07 65.76 10.58
CA LEU A 429 -16.05 67.03 11.32
C LEU A 429 -17.29 67.06 12.21
N ARG A 430 -17.09 67.21 13.53
CA ARG A 430 -18.18 67.53 14.46
C ARG A 430 -18.69 68.93 14.14
N GLN A 431 -20.02 69.10 14.12
CA GLN A 431 -20.63 70.42 13.95
C GLN A 431 -20.22 71.36 15.12
N PRO A 432 -19.89 72.63 14.86
CA PRO A 432 -19.70 73.62 15.91
C PRO A 432 -21.01 73.87 16.67
N ILE A 433 -20.90 74.14 17.97
CA ILE A 433 -22.01 74.52 18.87
C ILE A 433 -22.43 75.96 18.59
#